data_AF-A0A7L4PYZ6-F1
#
_entry.id   AF-A0A7L4PYZ6-F1
#
_cell.length_a   1.000
_cell.length_b   1.000
_cell.length_c   1.000
_cell.angle_alpha   90.00
_cell.angle_beta   90.00
_cell.angle_gamma   90.00
#
_symmetry.space_group_name_H-M   'P 1'
#
loop_
_entity.id
_entity.type
_entity.pdbx_description
1 polymer ?
#
loop_
_entity_poly.entity_id
_entity_poly.type
_entity_poly.pdbx_seq_one_letter_code
_entity_poly.pdbx_strand_id
1 'polypeptide(L)'
;DAFVEDIWDVIENGYYQNDAFSGNRGKFNFYYLDDEADVTAYPACGFTPPLGGCGDFQDATTFADSIAVLHTDNLRDWSGTKCGRSLFCSEPTSYRTFVHESGHALFGLKDEYCCDSHYSQNDPNPNIWVNETACRDDAVAEGWDPDDCDPFCTAGSGNCGSGFWKIDPDRCVMRCSQNCGDNCCLACGGADAMCQYEPACARRVNAVLSLFS
;
A
#
# COMPACT_ATOMS: atom_id res chain seq x y z
N ASP A 1 -23.17 4.98 -13.57
CA ASP A 1 -22.74 6.26 -12.96
C ASP A 1 -21.23 6.18 -12.97
N ALA A 2 -20.55 7.15 -13.59
CA ALA A 2 -19.14 7.02 -13.93
C ALA A 2 -18.29 6.72 -12.70
N PHE A 3 -18.58 7.35 -11.57
CA PHE A 3 -17.86 7.11 -10.32
C PHE A 3 -18.07 5.68 -9.77
N VAL A 4 -19.29 5.17 -9.83
CA VAL A 4 -19.58 3.79 -9.40
C VAL A 4 -18.87 2.79 -10.31
N GLU A 5 -18.84 3.05 -11.62
CA GLU A 5 -18.09 2.22 -12.58
C GLU A 5 -16.60 2.21 -12.28
N ASP A 6 -16.01 3.36 -11.96
CA ASP A 6 -14.61 3.48 -11.53
C ASP A 6 -14.33 2.68 -10.25
N ILE A 7 -15.24 2.70 -9.27
CA ILE A 7 -15.13 1.89 -8.04
C ILE A 7 -15.11 0.39 -8.38
N TRP A 8 -16.05 -0.07 -9.21
CA TRP A 8 -16.08 -1.47 -9.63
C TRP A 8 -14.79 -1.87 -10.36
N ASP A 9 -14.27 -0.97 -11.18
CA ASP A 9 -13.07 -1.20 -11.97
C ASP A 9 -11.83 -1.38 -11.09
N VAL A 10 -11.59 -0.51 -10.10
CA VAL A 10 -10.46 -0.68 -9.16
C VAL A 10 -10.57 -1.93 -8.30
N ILE A 11 -11.78 -2.36 -7.95
CA ILE A 11 -11.99 -3.60 -7.18
C ILE A 11 -11.64 -4.81 -8.05
N GLU A 12 -12.19 -4.90 -9.26
CA GLU A 12 -12.01 -6.07 -10.14
C GLU A 12 -10.61 -6.15 -10.76
N ASN A 13 -10.05 -5.01 -11.20
CA ASN A 13 -8.77 -4.93 -11.89
C ASN A 13 -7.58 -4.57 -10.97
N GLY A 14 -7.85 -4.00 -9.80
CA GLY A 14 -6.88 -3.82 -8.73
C GLY A 14 -6.87 -4.99 -7.76
N TYR A 15 -7.78 -4.94 -6.78
CA TYR A 15 -7.79 -5.90 -5.68
C TYR A 15 -7.92 -7.34 -6.14
N TYR A 16 -8.86 -7.66 -7.02
CA TYR A 16 -9.12 -9.05 -7.39
C TYR A 16 -8.12 -9.65 -8.38
N GLN A 17 -7.20 -8.84 -8.92
CA GLN A 17 -6.01 -9.30 -9.63
C GLN A 17 -4.80 -9.51 -8.70
N ASN A 18 -4.87 -9.07 -7.45
CA ASN A 18 -3.85 -9.32 -6.45
C ASN A 18 -4.25 -10.54 -5.59
N ASP A 19 -3.34 -11.50 -5.45
CA ASP A 19 -3.57 -12.80 -4.81
C ASP A 19 -4.00 -12.68 -3.35
N ALA A 20 -3.47 -11.71 -2.61
CA ALA A 20 -3.82 -11.54 -1.21
C ALA A 20 -5.28 -11.10 -1.04
N PHE A 21 -5.74 -10.16 -1.88
CA PHE A 21 -7.13 -9.70 -1.87
C PHE A 21 -8.07 -10.74 -2.51
N SER A 22 -7.70 -11.30 -3.66
CA SER A 22 -8.50 -12.30 -4.38
C SER A 22 -8.65 -13.62 -3.62
N GLY A 23 -7.62 -14.04 -2.87
CA GLY A 23 -7.70 -15.20 -1.97
C GLY A 23 -8.53 -14.95 -0.72
N ASN A 24 -8.80 -13.69 -0.37
CA ASN A 24 -9.50 -13.28 0.85
C ASN A 24 -10.75 -12.43 0.57
N ARG A 25 -11.38 -12.54 -0.61
CA ARG A 25 -12.54 -11.67 -0.99
C ARG A 25 -13.62 -11.60 0.09
N GLY A 26 -13.91 -12.73 0.75
CA GLY A 26 -14.92 -12.81 1.81
C GLY A 26 -14.60 -12.02 3.09
N LYS A 27 -13.39 -11.49 3.23
CA LYS A 27 -12.96 -10.66 4.36
C LYS A 27 -13.10 -9.16 4.09
N PHE A 28 -13.40 -8.76 2.86
CA PHE A 28 -13.52 -7.36 2.48
C PHE A 28 -14.99 -7.01 2.27
N ASN A 29 -15.40 -5.89 2.87
CA ASN A 29 -16.68 -5.25 2.60
C ASN A 29 -16.41 -3.88 1.99
N PHE A 30 -17.02 -3.60 0.84
CA PHE A 30 -16.88 -2.32 0.15
C PHE A 30 -18.13 -1.49 0.36
N TYR A 31 -17.92 -0.26 0.79
CA TYR A 31 -18.95 0.76 0.91
C TYR A 31 -18.45 1.98 0.15
N TYR A 32 -19.34 2.71 -0.50
CA TYR A 32 -18.98 3.94 -1.18
C TYR A 32 -19.91 5.07 -0.76
N LEU A 33 -19.36 6.28 -0.83
CA LEU A 33 -20.03 7.55 -0.67
C LEU A 33 -19.75 8.32 -1.96
N ASP A 34 -20.77 8.98 -2.50
CA ASP A 34 -20.66 9.83 -3.70
C ASP A 34 -20.40 11.30 -3.36
N ASP A 35 -20.28 11.65 -2.07
CA ASP A 35 -19.86 12.97 -1.63
C ASP A 35 -18.37 13.22 -1.88
N GLU A 36 -18.03 14.45 -2.28
CA GLU A 36 -16.65 14.87 -2.56
C GLU A 36 -15.84 15.16 -1.29
N ALA A 37 -14.58 14.74 -1.30
CA ALA A 37 -13.58 15.08 -0.29
C ALA A 37 -12.44 15.89 -0.94
N ASP A 38 -11.80 16.78 -0.19
CA ASP A 38 -10.57 17.43 -0.67
C ASP A 38 -9.34 16.63 -0.23
N VAL A 39 -8.44 16.33 -1.17
CA VAL A 39 -7.12 15.76 -0.88
C VAL A 39 -6.01 16.63 -1.46
N THR A 40 -4.83 16.62 -0.84
CA THR A 40 -3.63 17.25 -1.42
C THR A 40 -2.50 16.26 -1.60
N ALA A 41 -1.67 16.50 -2.62
CA ALA A 41 -0.56 15.63 -2.99
C ALA A 41 0.42 15.37 -1.83
N TYR A 42 1.09 14.22 -1.89
CA TYR A 42 2.32 14.01 -1.12
C TYR A 42 3.36 15.12 -1.41
N PRO A 43 4.12 15.61 -0.42
CA PRO A 43 4.19 15.16 0.98
C PRO A 43 3.24 15.91 1.94
N ALA A 44 2.39 16.82 1.44
CA ALA A 44 1.47 17.57 2.29
C ALA A 44 0.36 16.65 2.85
N CYS A 45 -0.08 15.69 2.03
CA CYS A 45 -1.03 14.64 2.42
C CYS A 45 -2.28 15.21 3.11
N GLY A 46 -2.86 16.28 2.59
CA GLY A 46 -4.04 16.93 3.17
C GLY A 46 -5.30 16.12 2.93
N PHE A 47 -6.25 16.21 3.86
CA PHE A 47 -7.58 15.63 3.71
C PHE A 47 -8.63 16.49 4.43
N THR A 48 -9.69 16.82 3.71
CA THR A 48 -10.93 17.40 4.25
C THR A 48 -12.07 16.44 3.92
N PRO A 49 -12.74 15.83 4.91
CA PRO A 49 -13.83 14.91 4.63
C PRO A 49 -15.04 15.63 4.04
N PRO A 50 -15.93 14.90 3.34
CA PRO A 50 -17.21 15.47 2.96
C PRO A 50 -17.97 15.94 4.21
N LEU A 51 -18.66 17.08 4.07
CA LEU A 51 -19.64 17.68 4.99
C LEU A 51 -19.66 17.18 6.46
N GLY A 52 -19.33 18.06 7.42
CA GLY A 52 -19.39 17.76 8.87
C GLY A 52 -18.04 17.72 9.58
N GLY A 53 -16.95 17.82 8.81
CA GLY A 53 -15.58 17.85 9.33
C GLY A 53 -15.17 16.53 9.96
N CYS A 54 -13.98 16.50 10.58
CA CYS A 54 -13.40 15.25 11.07
C CYS A 54 -14.21 14.53 12.15
N GLY A 55 -15.04 15.24 12.94
CA GLY A 55 -15.84 14.63 14.01
C GLY A 55 -16.97 13.79 13.43
N ASP A 56 -17.84 14.42 12.65
CA ASP A 56 -18.97 13.76 12.01
C ASP A 56 -18.51 12.64 11.06
N PHE A 57 -17.42 12.87 10.32
CA PHE A 57 -16.82 11.85 9.46
C PHE A 57 -16.35 10.61 10.25
N GLN A 58 -15.71 10.80 11.41
CA GLN A 58 -15.27 9.68 12.25
C GLN A 58 -16.44 8.86 12.77
N ASP A 59 -17.51 9.52 13.20
CA ASP A 59 -18.71 8.87 13.70
C ASP A 59 -19.41 8.07 12.59
N ALA A 60 -19.52 8.66 11.41
CA ALA A 60 -20.14 8.04 10.24
C ALA A 60 -19.34 6.84 9.71
N THR A 61 -18.00 6.85 9.86
CA THR A 61 -17.09 5.81 9.31
C THR A 61 -16.59 4.82 10.37
N THR A 62 -17.30 4.67 11.49
CA THR A 62 -16.90 3.75 12.59
C THR A 62 -16.73 2.30 12.18
N PHE A 63 -17.41 1.87 11.12
CA PHE A 63 -17.33 0.54 10.57
C PHE A 63 -16.16 0.32 9.59
N ALA A 64 -15.49 1.38 9.14
CA ALA A 64 -14.48 1.31 8.10
C ALA A 64 -13.07 1.21 8.70
N ASP A 65 -12.33 0.17 8.29
CA ASP A 65 -10.91 -0.02 8.64
C ASP A 65 -10.00 0.94 7.86
N SER A 66 -10.39 1.31 6.64
CA SER A 66 -9.70 2.28 5.81
C SER A 66 -10.68 3.01 4.88
N ILE A 67 -10.29 4.22 4.46
CA ILE A 67 -11.02 5.05 3.51
C ILE A 67 -10.16 5.23 2.25
N ALA A 68 -10.75 5.00 1.09
CA ALA A 68 -10.13 5.30 -0.20
C ALA A 68 -10.77 6.57 -0.79
N VAL A 69 -9.95 7.52 -1.22
CA VAL A 69 -10.40 8.69 -2.00
C VAL A 69 -9.93 8.50 -3.44
N LEU A 70 -10.87 8.27 -4.35
CA LEU A 70 -10.57 8.21 -5.78
C LEU A 70 -10.55 9.61 -6.37
N HIS A 71 -9.57 9.91 -7.23
CA HIS A 71 -9.49 11.19 -7.94
C HIS A 71 -9.01 11.00 -9.38
N THR A 72 -9.32 11.98 -10.22
CA THR A 72 -8.75 12.09 -11.58
C THR A 72 -7.66 13.15 -11.69
N ASP A 73 -7.39 13.84 -10.59
CA ASP A 73 -6.39 14.90 -10.53
C ASP A 73 -4.99 14.32 -10.64
N ASN A 74 -4.11 15.03 -11.36
CA ASN A 74 -2.70 14.70 -11.45
C ASN A 74 -1.98 15.16 -10.17
N LEU A 75 -2.05 14.33 -9.14
CA LEU A 75 -1.37 14.51 -7.87
C LEU A 75 -0.62 13.24 -7.48
N ARG A 76 0.41 13.39 -6.65
CA ARG A 76 1.11 12.23 -6.11
C ARG A 76 0.28 11.61 -4.99
N ASP A 77 -0.13 10.37 -5.21
CA ASP A 77 -0.84 9.51 -4.26
C ASP A 77 -0.10 9.34 -2.95
N TRP A 78 -0.85 9.03 -1.90
CA TRP A 78 -0.33 8.77 -0.57
C TRP A 78 -1.31 8.00 0.30
N SER A 79 -0.76 7.43 1.37
CA SER A 79 -1.49 6.77 2.44
C SER A 79 -1.04 7.28 3.81
N GLY A 80 -1.96 7.33 4.77
CA GLY A 80 -1.69 7.78 6.12
C GLY A 80 -2.92 7.89 7.00
N THR A 81 -2.79 8.58 8.12
CA THR A 81 -3.92 8.82 9.03
C THR A 81 -4.37 10.27 8.96
N LYS A 82 -5.67 10.47 8.70
CA LYS A 82 -6.36 11.77 8.73
C LYS A 82 -7.73 11.62 9.35
N CYS A 83 -8.16 12.65 10.08
CA CYS A 83 -9.40 12.61 10.86
C CYS A 83 -9.54 11.29 11.65
N GLY A 84 -8.48 10.81 12.31
CA GLY A 84 -8.52 9.58 13.10
C GLY A 84 -8.74 8.27 12.33
N ARG A 85 -8.74 8.29 10.99
CA ARG A 85 -8.94 7.13 10.13
C ARG A 85 -7.72 6.85 9.28
N SER A 86 -7.48 5.57 8.99
CA SER A 86 -6.56 5.18 7.94
C SER A 86 -7.16 5.55 6.59
N LEU A 87 -6.39 6.23 5.75
CA LEU A 87 -6.85 6.77 4.49
C LEU A 87 -5.76 6.66 3.43
N PHE A 88 -6.18 6.45 2.19
CA PHE A 88 -5.32 6.63 1.03
C PHE A 88 -6.07 7.27 -0.13
N CYS A 89 -5.32 7.81 -1.10
CA CYS A 89 -5.87 8.29 -2.37
C CYS A 89 -5.20 7.59 -3.55
N SER A 90 -5.95 7.41 -4.63
CA SER A 90 -5.36 6.98 -5.91
C SER A 90 -6.27 7.26 -7.10
N GLU A 91 -5.71 7.30 -8.30
CA GLU A 91 -6.51 7.33 -9.51
C GLU A 91 -7.22 6.00 -9.79
N PRO A 92 -8.46 6.02 -10.31
CA PRO A 92 -9.23 4.80 -10.52
C PRO A 92 -8.67 3.89 -11.63
N THR A 93 -7.76 4.41 -12.46
CA THR A 93 -7.07 3.63 -13.50
C THR A 93 -5.68 3.16 -13.08
N SER A 94 -5.19 3.57 -11.91
CA SER A 94 -3.86 3.25 -11.39
C SER A 94 -3.92 2.04 -10.48
N TYR A 95 -4.35 0.88 -10.99
CA TYR A 95 -4.69 -0.30 -10.16
C TYR A 95 -3.56 -0.75 -9.22
N ARG A 96 -2.30 -0.68 -9.65
CA ARG A 96 -1.15 -1.03 -8.81
C ARG A 96 -0.93 -0.04 -7.70
N THR A 97 -1.06 1.26 -7.99
CA THR A 97 -0.99 2.31 -6.97
C THR A 97 -2.13 2.15 -5.97
N PHE A 98 -3.35 1.86 -6.43
CA PHE A 98 -4.48 1.60 -5.54
C PHE A 98 -4.20 0.44 -4.57
N VAL A 99 -3.69 -0.69 -5.07
CA VAL A 99 -3.27 -1.84 -4.23
C VAL A 99 -2.12 -1.46 -3.30
N HIS A 100 -1.12 -0.73 -3.79
CA HIS A 100 0.03 -0.29 -3.02
C HIS A 100 -0.35 0.61 -1.83
N GLU A 101 -1.11 1.66 -2.10
CA GLU A 101 -1.53 2.64 -1.09
C GLU A 101 -2.50 2.03 -0.09
N SER A 102 -3.35 1.11 -0.53
CA SER A 102 -4.15 0.29 0.37
C SER A 102 -3.30 -0.63 1.24
N GLY A 103 -2.14 -1.08 0.75
CA GLY A 103 -1.18 -1.87 1.50
C GLY A 103 -0.62 -1.12 2.70
N HIS A 104 -0.31 0.16 2.52
CA HIS A 104 0.00 1.06 3.63
C HIS A 104 -1.18 1.24 4.57
N ALA A 105 -2.38 1.52 4.02
CA ALA A 105 -3.53 1.94 4.81
C ALA A 105 -4.11 0.81 5.67
N LEU A 106 -4.29 -0.38 5.09
CA LEU A 106 -4.92 -1.53 5.74
C LEU A 106 -3.91 -2.35 6.53
N PHE A 107 -2.71 -2.53 5.99
CA PHE A 107 -1.76 -3.49 6.54
C PHE A 107 -0.57 -2.80 7.22
N GLY A 108 -0.36 -1.50 7.02
CA GLY A 108 0.80 -0.80 7.57
C GLY A 108 2.11 -1.26 6.93
N LEU A 109 2.06 -1.70 5.67
CA LEU A 109 3.25 -1.98 4.87
C LEU A 109 4.08 -0.72 4.65
N LYS A 110 5.33 -0.91 4.26
CA LYS A 110 6.30 0.16 4.00
C LYS A 110 6.83 0.07 2.59
N ASP A 111 7.21 1.21 2.04
CA ASP A 111 7.76 1.27 0.70
C ASP A 111 9.08 0.52 0.58
N GLU A 112 9.23 -0.19 -0.53
CA GLU A 112 10.41 -0.99 -0.88
C GLU A 112 11.19 -0.38 -2.06
N TYR A 113 10.85 0.84 -2.44
CA TYR A 113 11.62 1.68 -3.36
C TYR A 113 12.28 2.82 -2.60
N CYS A 114 13.35 3.38 -3.18
CA CYS A 114 14.15 4.39 -2.52
C CYS A 114 13.69 5.82 -2.74
N CYS A 115 13.94 6.54 -1.66
CA CYS A 115 14.50 7.88 -1.53
C CYS A 115 13.50 9.00 -1.30
N ASP A 116 12.20 8.76 -1.41
CA ASP A 116 11.20 9.82 -1.33
C ASP A 116 9.97 9.49 -0.46
N SER A 117 10.03 8.40 0.31
CA SER A 117 9.01 8.01 1.30
C SER A 117 9.46 8.25 2.76
N HIS A 118 8.62 7.86 3.72
CA HIS A 118 8.88 7.81 5.15
C HIS A 118 9.17 6.36 5.59
N TYR A 119 10.45 6.00 5.61
CA TYR A 119 10.89 4.66 5.94
C TYR A 119 10.96 4.41 7.45
N SER A 120 10.42 3.28 7.87
CA SER A 120 10.60 2.71 9.21
C SER A 120 10.31 1.23 9.19
N GLN A 121 11.04 0.42 9.97
CA GLN A 121 10.70 -0.99 10.13
C GLN A 121 9.32 -1.14 10.81
N ASN A 122 8.48 -2.03 10.28
CA ASN A 122 7.09 -2.23 10.69
C ASN A 122 6.89 -3.56 11.41
N ASP A 123 7.17 -3.58 12.71
CA ASP A 123 7.00 -4.75 13.57
C ASP A 123 5.51 -5.12 13.81
N PRO A 124 5.21 -6.36 14.29
CA PRO A 124 6.11 -7.48 14.50
C PRO A 124 6.47 -8.26 13.23
N ASN A 125 5.74 -8.05 12.13
CA ASN A 125 5.99 -8.71 10.83
C ASN A 125 6.49 -7.64 9.85
N PRO A 126 7.80 -7.32 9.84
CA PRO A 126 8.35 -6.31 8.96
C PRO A 126 8.34 -6.75 7.49
N ASN A 127 8.22 -5.78 6.59
CA ASN A 127 8.55 -5.94 5.17
C ASN A 127 9.83 -5.17 4.77
N ILE A 128 10.28 -4.24 5.63
CA ILE A 128 11.60 -3.61 5.53
C ILE A 128 12.30 -3.64 6.89
N TRP A 129 13.63 -3.73 6.88
CA TRP A 129 14.46 -3.84 8.08
C TRP A 129 15.46 -2.70 8.17
N VAL A 130 15.78 -2.29 9.40
CA VAL A 130 16.75 -1.19 9.65
C VAL A 130 18.21 -1.57 9.39
N ASN A 131 18.52 -2.86 9.23
CA ASN A 131 19.86 -3.34 8.89
C ASN A 131 19.82 -4.76 8.29
N GLU A 132 20.92 -5.14 7.65
CA GLU A 132 21.10 -6.46 7.01
C GLU A 132 20.90 -7.61 7.98
N THR A 133 21.52 -7.55 9.15
CA THR A 133 21.46 -8.63 10.14
C THR A 133 20.03 -8.94 10.55
N ALA A 134 19.22 -7.92 10.80
CA ALA A 134 17.81 -8.09 11.15
C ALA A 134 17.01 -8.73 10.01
N CYS A 135 17.27 -8.35 8.74
CA CYS A 135 16.64 -9.00 7.59
C CYS A 135 17.03 -10.48 7.51
N ARG A 136 18.32 -10.79 7.59
CA ARG A 136 18.84 -12.16 7.44
C ARG A 136 18.37 -13.07 8.57
N ASP A 137 18.35 -12.57 9.81
CA ASP A 137 17.86 -13.31 10.97
C ASP A 137 16.36 -13.65 10.83
N ASP A 138 15.56 -12.68 10.36
CA ASP A 138 14.13 -12.87 10.09
C ASP A 138 13.91 -13.83 8.91
N ALA A 139 14.70 -13.71 7.84
CA ALA A 139 14.68 -14.63 6.71
C ALA A 139 14.91 -16.09 7.15
N VAL A 140 15.92 -16.33 8.00
CA VAL A 140 16.19 -17.66 8.57
C VAL A 140 15.01 -18.14 9.43
N ALA A 141 14.40 -17.26 10.22
CA ALA A 141 13.27 -17.60 11.08
C ALA A 141 12.02 -18.00 10.27
N GLU A 142 11.77 -17.33 9.15
CA GLU A 142 10.64 -17.60 8.24
C GLU A 142 10.92 -18.70 7.21
N GLY A 143 12.17 -19.16 7.12
CA GLY A 143 12.59 -20.16 6.13
C GLY A 143 12.73 -19.60 4.71
N TRP A 144 12.97 -18.30 4.57
CA TRP A 144 13.37 -17.64 3.33
C TRP A 144 14.89 -17.76 3.12
N ASP A 145 15.37 -17.44 1.92
CA ASP A 145 16.81 -17.39 1.65
C ASP A 145 17.42 -16.11 2.24
N PRO A 146 18.31 -16.18 3.26
CA PRO A 146 18.94 -14.99 3.82
C PRO A 146 19.86 -14.27 2.83
N ASP A 147 20.23 -14.89 1.71
CA ASP A 147 21.01 -14.22 0.65
C ASP A 147 20.13 -13.31 -0.25
N ASP A 148 18.80 -13.37 -0.15
CA ASP A 148 17.87 -12.46 -0.84
C ASP A 148 17.73 -11.10 -0.12
N CYS A 149 18.34 -10.92 1.04
CA CYS A 149 18.32 -9.65 1.77
C CYS A 149 19.20 -8.60 1.10
N ASP A 150 18.57 -7.58 0.52
CA ASP A 150 19.23 -6.54 -0.26
C ASP A 150 18.98 -5.12 0.30
N PRO A 151 19.98 -4.22 0.23
CA PRO A 151 19.78 -2.83 0.57
C PRO A 151 19.02 -2.14 -0.56
N PHE A 152 17.83 -1.59 -0.27
CA PHE A 152 17.07 -0.82 -1.26
C PHE A 152 17.12 0.69 -1.00
N CYS A 153 17.28 1.11 0.26
CA CYS A 153 17.37 2.51 0.66
C CYS A 153 18.75 2.74 1.29
N THR A 154 19.72 3.21 0.52
CA THR A 154 21.10 3.38 1.02
C THR A 154 21.20 4.53 2.03
N ALA A 155 21.94 4.33 3.11
CA ALA A 155 22.17 5.34 4.15
C ALA A 155 22.57 6.71 3.54
N GLY A 156 21.94 7.78 4.03
CA GLY A 156 22.17 9.15 3.54
C GLY A 156 21.58 9.49 2.17
N SER A 157 20.86 8.57 1.51
CA SER A 157 20.17 8.85 0.25
C SER A 157 18.74 9.35 0.52
N GLY A 158 18.39 10.55 0.04
CA GLY A 158 17.05 11.11 0.24
C GLY A 158 16.57 11.01 1.70
N ASN A 159 15.41 10.40 1.91
CA ASN A 159 14.83 10.17 3.23
C ASN A 159 15.25 8.84 3.90
N CYS A 160 16.28 8.14 3.42
CA CYS A 160 16.66 6.81 3.92
C CYS A 160 17.27 6.79 5.33
N GLY A 161 17.70 7.94 5.88
CA GLY A 161 18.34 7.97 7.20
C GLY A 161 19.55 7.04 7.30
N SER A 162 19.49 6.06 8.21
CA SER A 162 20.52 5.02 8.42
C SER A 162 20.54 3.93 7.35
N GLY A 163 19.59 3.94 6.42
CA GLY A 163 19.40 2.94 5.40
C GLY A 163 18.42 1.83 5.79
N PHE A 164 17.88 1.14 4.79
CA PHE A 164 16.89 0.07 4.94
C PHE A 164 17.15 -1.07 3.95
N TRP A 165 16.75 -2.25 4.40
CA TRP A 165 16.89 -3.52 3.72
C TRP A 165 15.51 -4.11 3.45
N LYS A 166 15.41 -4.91 2.39
CA LYS A 166 14.22 -5.69 2.05
C LYS A 166 14.66 -7.09 1.62
N ILE A 167 13.72 -8.02 1.59
CA ILE A 167 13.92 -9.36 1.02
C ILE A 167 13.00 -9.59 -0.18
N ASP A 168 11.90 -8.84 -0.25
CA ASP A 168 10.93 -9.01 -1.31
C ASP A 168 11.55 -8.62 -2.66
N PRO A 169 11.40 -9.48 -3.68
CA PRO A 169 11.94 -9.22 -4.98
C PRO A 169 11.33 -7.96 -5.56
N ASP A 170 12.01 -7.50 -6.58
CA ASP A 170 11.73 -6.31 -7.35
C ASP A 170 10.38 -6.29 -8.09
N ARG A 171 9.51 -7.30 -7.92
CA ARG A 171 8.13 -7.30 -8.42
C ARG A 171 7.07 -7.09 -7.34
N CYS A 172 7.49 -6.96 -6.08
CA CYS A 172 6.58 -6.68 -4.98
C CYS A 172 5.84 -5.37 -5.21
N VAL A 173 4.52 -5.35 -4.97
CA VAL A 173 3.70 -4.14 -5.16
C VAL A 173 4.14 -2.98 -4.26
N MET A 174 4.81 -3.24 -3.13
CA MET A 174 5.40 -2.18 -2.29
C MET A 174 6.66 -1.54 -2.91
N ARG A 175 7.26 -2.17 -3.92
CA ARG A 175 8.29 -1.58 -4.78
C ARG A 175 7.71 -1.08 -6.09
N CYS A 176 6.68 -1.75 -6.59
CA CYS A 176 6.19 -1.70 -7.96
C CYS A 176 4.80 -1.09 -8.12
N SER A 177 4.59 0.09 -7.56
CA SER A 177 3.29 0.78 -7.63
C SER A 177 3.13 1.67 -8.86
N GLN A 178 4.22 2.22 -9.40
CA GLN A 178 4.17 3.27 -10.41
C GLN A 178 3.95 2.77 -11.84
N ASN A 179 3.59 3.73 -12.71
CA ASN A 179 3.31 3.56 -14.13
C ASN A 179 4.29 2.64 -14.86
N CYS A 180 3.74 1.85 -15.78
CA CYS A 180 4.48 0.90 -16.60
C CYS A 180 5.42 1.55 -17.62
N GLY A 181 6.64 1.84 -17.17
CA GLY A 181 7.74 2.34 -18.01
C GLY A 181 9.14 1.88 -17.59
N ASP A 182 9.25 1.10 -16.53
CA ASP A 182 10.51 0.66 -15.94
C ASP A 182 10.65 -0.88 -15.91
N ASN A 183 11.79 -1.37 -15.40
CA ASN A 183 12.05 -2.80 -15.24
C ASN A 183 11.06 -3.47 -14.27
N CYS A 184 10.44 -2.70 -13.39
CA CYS A 184 9.52 -3.20 -12.39
C CYS A 184 8.21 -3.68 -13.03
N CYS A 185 7.66 -2.94 -14.00
CA CYS A 185 6.48 -3.41 -14.74
C CYS A 185 6.72 -4.73 -15.50
N LEU A 186 7.90 -4.89 -16.09
CA LEU A 186 8.30 -6.16 -16.71
C LEU A 186 8.42 -7.29 -15.69
N ALA A 187 8.93 -7.00 -14.49
CA ALA A 187 9.07 -7.98 -13.42
C ALA A 187 7.71 -8.50 -12.91
N CYS A 188 6.66 -7.67 -12.99
CA CYS A 188 5.28 -8.09 -12.67
C CYS A 188 4.57 -8.83 -13.81
N GLY A 189 5.16 -8.92 -15.02
CA GLY A 189 4.56 -9.58 -16.18
C GLY A 189 4.06 -8.66 -17.30
N GLY A 190 4.42 -7.37 -17.27
CA GLY A 190 4.08 -6.39 -18.31
C GLY A 190 2.99 -5.41 -17.88
N ALA A 191 2.52 -4.59 -18.82
CA ALA A 191 1.61 -3.46 -18.55
C ALA A 191 0.29 -3.88 -17.89
N ASP A 192 -0.24 -5.01 -18.32
CA ASP A 192 -1.56 -5.49 -17.93
C ASP A 192 -1.51 -6.42 -16.71
N ALA A 193 -0.33 -6.70 -16.16
CA ALA A 193 -0.17 -7.64 -15.06
C ALA A 193 -0.24 -6.93 -13.69
N MET A 194 -0.85 -7.58 -12.70
CA MET A 194 -0.87 -7.06 -11.33
C MET A 194 0.36 -7.53 -10.56
N CYS A 195 1.06 -6.58 -9.93
CA CYS A 195 2.13 -6.89 -8.99
C CYS A 195 1.55 -7.47 -7.69
N GLN A 196 2.23 -8.46 -7.14
CA GLN A 196 1.77 -9.18 -5.96
C GLN A 196 2.44 -8.65 -4.69
N TYR A 197 1.84 -8.95 -3.54
CA TYR A 197 2.62 -8.89 -2.30
C TYR A 197 3.53 -10.12 -2.28
N GLU A 198 4.83 -9.88 -2.12
CA GLU A 198 5.85 -10.92 -2.07
C GLU A 198 6.06 -11.39 -0.61
N PRO A 199 6.89 -12.41 -0.32
CA PRO A 199 6.84 -13.15 0.94
C PRO A 199 6.74 -12.33 2.23
N ALA A 200 7.53 -11.26 2.38
CA ALA A 200 7.52 -10.43 3.58
C ALA A 200 6.29 -9.54 3.68
N CYS A 201 5.90 -8.89 2.58
CA CYS A 201 4.65 -8.16 2.50
C CYS A 201 3.46 -9.08 2.74
N ALA A 202 3.42 -10.23 2.06
CA ALA A 202 2.36 -11.23 2.16
C ALA A 202 2.26 -11.79 3.59
N ARG A 203 3.38 -12.05 4.28
CA ARG A 203 3.38 -12.45 5.70
C ARG A 203 2.62 -11.45 6.55
N ARG A 204 2.92 -10.14 6.40
CA ARG A 204 2.24 -9.10 7.17
C ARG A 204 0.76 -8.97 6.81
N VAL A 205 0.42 -8.97 5.51
CA VAL A 205 -0.97 -8.93 5.02
C VAL A 205 -1.76 -10.11 5.60
N ASN A 206 -1.23 -11.32 5.53
CA ASN A 206 -1.86 -12.52 6.07
C ASN A 206 -2.02 -12.44 7.59
N ALA A 207 -1.04 -11.90 8.31
CA ALA A 207 -1.15 -11.70 9.76
C ALA A 207 -2.31 -10.77 10.12
N VAL A 208 -2.47 -9.66 9.41
CA VAL A 208 -3.60 -8.73 9.63
C VAL A 208 -4.93 -9.40 9.24
N LEU A 209 -5.00 -10.00 8.06
CA LEU A 209 -6.22 -10.68 7.60
C LEU A 209 -6.61 -11.89 8.46
N SER A 210 -5.69 -12.48 9.22
CA SER A 210 -5.99 -13.58 10.15
C SER A 210 -6.81 -13.13 11.37
N LEU A 211 -6.87 -11.82 11.64
CA LEU A 211 -7.68 -11.24 12.71
C LEU A 211 -9.17 -11.20 12.39
N PHE A 212 -9.54 -11.44 11.12
CA PHE A 212 -10.91 -11.37 10.63
C PHE A 212 -11.37 -12.77 10.21
N SER A 213 -12.50 -13.22 10.77
CA SER A 213 -13.09 -14.55 10.57
C SER A 213 -14.27 -14.54 9.62
#